data_AF-A0A8H3L6G5-F1
#
_entry.id   AF-A0A8H3L6G5-F1
#
_cell.length_a   1.000
_cell.length_b   1.000
_cell.length_c   1.000
_cell.angle_alpha   90.00
_cell.angle_beta   90.00
_cell.angle_gamma   90.00
#
_symmetry.space_group_name_H-M   'P 1'
#
loop_
_entity.id
_entity.type
_entity.pdbx_description
1 polymer ?
#
loop_
_entity_poly.entity_id
_entity_poly.type
_entity_poly.pdbx_seq_one_letter_code
_entity_poly.pdbx_strand_id
1 'polypeptide(L)'
;MLVFCLSVFRPRPIITVQDVKYAKKTARNQLHSGARLLILGNNIILYWHLLTFAQAKNHAIYIQDVVNVDKQDDSTAYRLFHLDVLEQIYQSELENNKMQSLFVYLFVLEDLFDFYLNCNIFYKERIIMAMRGYFFLNIWAEYIESANQLYNSIFFISKNFISPQSFKMFTSLAESLILLIISYRKFYSLYPLYLWKHGIQIQKEKTSASDDNAIYDAIKTAYNDATRFIKTLEIKLLNNKIIPHFYISTSCQSMAISDFLKNSDDVFDIDNVSGLDFNNDEFKLDNLNEILLPV
;
A
#
# COMPACT_ATOMS: atom_id res chain seq x y z
N MET A 1 -4.68 6.37 15.59
CA MET A 1 -3.25 6.10 15.85
C MET A 1 -2.76 5.20 14.74
N LEU A 2 -1.59 5.48 14.18
CA LEU A 2 -0.93 4.65 13.17
C LEU A 2 0.33 4.06 13.79
N VAL A 3 0.44 2.74 13.80
CA VAL A 3 1.55 2.00 14.43
C VAL A 3 2.10 1.01 13.41
N PHE A 4 3.42 0.97 13.25
CA PHE A 4 4.11 -0.06 12.48
C PHE A 4 5.04 -0.84 13.41
N CYS A 5 4.74 -2.12 13.64
CA CYS A 5 5.56 -3.01 14.45
C CYS A 5 6.79 -3.47 13.63
N LEU A 6 7.96 -3.52 14.27
CA LEU A 6 9.21 -3.94 13.63
C LEU A 6 9.79 -5.16 14.35
N SER A 7 9.70 -6.33 13.73
CA SER A 7 10.34 -7.55 14.23
C SER A 7 11.87 -7.43 14.19
N VAL A 8 12.56 -7.83 15.26
CA VAL A 8 14.03 -7.73 15.37
C VAL A 8 14.61 -9.05 15.86
N PHE A 9 15.50 -9.65 15.08
CA PHE A 9 16.19 -10.89 15.41
C PHE A 9 17.71 -10.67 15.41
N ARG A 10 18.38 -10.94 16.54
CA ARG A 10 19.84 -10.85 16.71
C ARG A 10 20.43 -9.51 16.17
N PRO A 11 20.19 -8.41 16.91
CA PRO A 11 20.20 -7.01 16.46
C PRO A 11 19.78 -6.61 15.03
N ARG A 12 19.15 -7.47 14.22
CA ARG A 12 18.79 -7.16 12.82
C ARG A 12 17.28 -7.04 12.66
N PRO A 13 16.76 -5.94 12.10
CA PRO A 13 15.36 -5.83 11.74
C PRO A 13 15.02 -6.84 10.62
N ILE A 14 13.87 -7.51 10.75
CA ILE A 14 13.29 -8.35 9.72
C ILE A 14 12.03 -7.65 9.21
N ILE A 15 11.95 -7.44 7.89
CA ILE A 15 10.82 -6.82 7.22
C ILE A 15 10.41 -7.75 6.09
N THR A 16 9.13 -8.09 6.03
CA THR A 16 8.56 -8.81 4.89
C THR A 16 8.11 -7.79 3.83
N VAL A 17 8.51 -8.02 2.58
CA VAL A 17 8.14 -7.20 1.42
C VAL A 17 7.42 -8.12 0.43
N GLN A 18 6.30 -7.67 -0.13
CA GLN A 18 5.55 -8.43 -1.13
C GLN A 18 6.15 -8.20 -2.53
N ASP A 19 6.03 -9.19 -3.42
CA ASP A 19 6.40 -9.01 -4.83
C ASP A 19 5.46 -7.98 -5.49
N VAL A 20 6.03 -6.87 -5.94
CA VAL A 20 5.30 -5.72 -6.50
C VAL A 20 4.67 -6.03 -7.86
N LYS A 21 5.28 -6.92 -8.67
CA LYS A 21 4.69 -7.37 -9.93
C LYS A 21 3.49 -8.28 -9.68
N TYR A 22 3.63 -9.21 -8.73
CA TYR A 22 2.52 -10.04 -8.27
C TYR A 22 1.39 -9.20 -7.67
N ALA A 23 1.72 -8.14 -6.93
CA ALA A 23 0.74 -7.20 -6.41
C ALA A 23 -0.01 -6.45 -7.54
N LYS A 24 0.71 -5.92 -8.53
CA LYS A 24 0.15 -5.25 -9.71
C LYS A 24 -0.75 -6.16 -10.55
N LYS A 25 -0.34 -7.43 -10.76
CA LYS A 25 -1.22 -8.47 -11.35
C LYS A 25 -2.46 -8.73 -10.50
N THR A 26 -2.32 -8.83 -9.19
CA THR A 26 -3.42 -9.11 -8.26
C THR A 26 -4.43 -7.96 -8.22
N ALA A 27 -3.99 -6.71 -8.33
CA ALA A 27 -4.82 -5.52 -8.48
C ALA A 27 -5.64 -5.57 -9.78
N ARG A 28 -4.99 -5.74 -10.94
CA ARG A 28 -5.68 -6.00 -12.22
C ARG A 28 -6.71 -7.12 -12.06
N ASN A 29 -6.32 -8.25 -11.48
CA ASN A 29 -7.17 -9.41 -11.31
C ASN A 29 -8.40 -9.18 -10.40
N GLN A 30 -8.45 -8.10 -9.59
CA GLN A 30 -9.71 -7.70 -8.90
C GLN A 30 -10.74 -7.15 -9.89
N LEU A 31 -10.32 -6.45 -10.94
CA LEU A 31 -11.19 -5.79 -11.93
C LEU A 31 -11.87 -6.80 -12.88
N HIS A 32 -11.18 -7.91 -13.20
CA HIS A 32 -11.76 -9.03 -13.98
C HIS A 32 -12.52 -10.04 -13.10
N SER A 33 -12.56 -9.86 -11.78
CA SER A 33 -13.19 -10.81 -10.86
C SER A 33 -14.69 -10.56 -10.71
N GLY A 34 -15.50 -11.18 -11.56
CA GLY A 34 -16.98 -11.15 -11.47
C GLY A 34 -17.59 -11.69 -10.16
N ALA A 35 -16.77 -12.22 -9.23
CA ALA A 35 -17.19 -12.58 -7.87
C ALA A 35 -17.39 -11.37 -6.92
N ARG A 36 -17.00 -10.16 -7.32
CA ARG A 36 -17.07 -8.92 -6.52
C ARG A 36 -17.59 -7.75 -7.36
N LEU A 37 -18.43 -6.92 -6.76
CA LEU A 37 -18.99 -5.70 -7.33
C LEU A 37 -18.35 -4.50 -6.62
N LEU A 38 -17.16 -4.08 -7.05
CA LEU A 38 -16.39 -3.02 -6.40
C LEU A 38 -17.16 -1.69 -6.42
N ILE A 39 -17.62 -1.22 -5.25
CA ILE A 39 -18.31 0.08 -5.11
C ILE A 39 -17.34 1.06 -4.47
N LEU A 40 -17.19 2.26 -5.02
CA LEU A 40 -16.29 3.30 -4.54
C LEU A 40 -17.01 4.66 -4.66
N GLY A 41 -17.63 5.07 -3.55
CA GLY A 41 -18.54 6.21 -3.53
C GLY A 41 -19.81 5.95 -4.32
N ASN A 42 -20.32 6.97 -5.01
CA ASN A 42 -21.51 6.85 -5.86
C ASN A 42 -21.24 6.11 -7.19
N ASN A 43 -20.00 5.66 -7.42
CA ASN A 43 -19.55 4.97 -8.62
C ASN A 43 -19.21 3.49 -8.35
N ILE A 44 -19.35 2.66 -9.39
CA ILE A 44 -19.05 1.22 -9.37
C ILE A 44 -17.91 0.96 -10.36
N ILE A 45 -16.98 0.04 -10.04
CA ILE A 45 -15.94 -0.40 -10.97
C ILE A 45 -16.35 -1.75 -11.55
N LEU A 46 -16.51 -1.81 -12.87
CA LEU A 46 -17.02 -2.97 -13.60
C LEU A 46 -16.05 -3.42 -14.69
N TYR A 47 -16.00 -4.73 -14.94
CA TYR A 47 -15.32 -5.30 -16.12
C TYR A 47 -15.76 -4.65 -17.45
N TRP A 48 -17.04 -4.24 -17.56
CA TRP A 48 -17.56 -3.53 -18.73
C TRP A 48 -16.81 -2.22 -19.02
N HIS A 49 -16.27 -1.55 -18.00
CA HIS A 49 -15.52 -0.31 -18.17
C HIS A 49 -14.23 -0.60 -18.95
N LEU A 50 -13.48 -1.62 -18.54
CA LEU A 50 -12.29 -2.10 -19.27
C LEU A 50 -12.61 -2.51 -20.71
N LEU A 51 -13.71 -3.25 -20.91
CA LEU A 51 -14.12 -3.69 -22.24
C LEU A 51 -14.47 -2.51 -23.16
N THR A 52 -15.06 -1.44 -22.62
CA THR A 52 -15.36 -0.21 -23.36
C THR A 52 -14.07 0.46 -23.87
N PHE A 53 -13.03 0.55 -23.04
CA PHE A 53 -11.74 1.15 -23.44
C PHE A 53 -10.99 0.31 -24.48
N ALA A 54 -11.02 -1.01 -24.37
CA ALA A 54 -10.41 -1.93 -25.34
C ALA A 54 -11.17 -2.04 -26.68
N GLN A 55 -12.36 -1.44 -26.78
CA GLN A 55 -13.17 -1.34 -28.01
C GLN A 55 -13.21 0.10 -28.58
N ALA A 56 -12.61 1.07 -27.90
CA ALA A 56 -12.54 2.45 -28.37
C ALA A 56 -11.56 2.60 -29.54
N LYS A 57 -11.74 3.64 -30.38
CA LYS A 57 -10.88 3.90 -31.54
C LYS A 57 -9.42 4.22 -31.18
N ASN A 58 -9.21 4.84 -30.01
CA ASN A 58 -7.89 5.18 -29.47
C ASN A 58 -7.65 4.33 -28.21
N HIS A 59 -7.55 3.00 -28.37
CA HIS A 59 -7.40 2.08 -27.25
C HIS A 59 -5.95 2.04 -26.72
N ALA A 60 -5.74 2.37 -25.45
CA ALA A 60 -4.45 2.24 -24.77
C ALA A 60 -4.16 0.79 -24.31
N ILE A 61 -5.21 -0.04 -24.21
CA ILE A 61 -5.14 -1.48 -23.91
C ILE A 61 -5.72 -2.30 -25.06
N TYR A 62 -5.16 -3.48 -25.32
CA TYR A 62 -5.65 -4.37 -26.37
C TYR A 62 -6.90 -5.14 -25.94
N ILE A 63 -7.69 -5.66 -26.89
CA ILE A 63 -8.83 -6.54 -26.54
C ILE A 63 -8.39 -7.81 -25.79
N GLN A 64 -7.16 -8.29 -26.02
CA GLN A 64 -6.53 -9.42 -25.31
C GLN A 64 -6.09 -9.05 -23.87
N ASP A 65 -5.96 -7.75 -23.56
CA ASP A 65 -5.68 -7.25 -22.21
C ASP A 65 -6.92 -7.25 -21.31
N VAL A 66 -8.10 -7.54 -21.89
CA VAL A 66 -9.39 -7.57 -21.19
C VAL A 66 -10.14 -8.88 -21.37
N VAL A 67 -10.18 -9.45 -22.57
CA VAL A 67 -10.87 -10.69 -22.91
C VAL A 67 -9.89 -11.87 -22.88
N ASN A 68 -10.23 -12.92 -22.12
CA ASN A 68 -9.42 -14.15 -21.98
C ASN A 68 -7.97 -13.93 -21.50
N VAL A 69 -7.75 -12.87 -20.70
CA VAL A 69 -6.46 -12.47 -20.12
C VAL A 69 -5.76 -13.62 -19.40
N ASP A 70 -4.47 -13.82 -19.68
CA ASP A 70 -3.63 -14.64 -18.82
C ASP A 70 -3.46 -13.97 -17.45
N LYS A 71 -3.97 -14.66 -16.42
CA LYS A 71 -3.89 -14.22 -15.02
C LYS A 71 -2.45 -14.10 -14.52
N GLN A 72 -1.47 -14.70 -15.22
CA GLN A 72 -0.04 -14.63 -14.92
C GLN A 72 0.75 -13.62 -15.75
N ASP A 73 0.24 -13.06 -16.86
CA ASP A 73 0.99 -12.08 -17.66
C ASP A 73 1.18 -10.76 -16.90
N ASP A 74 2.44 -10.43 -16.60
CA ASP A 74 2.83 -9.13 -16.04
C ASP A 74 2.51 -7.99 -17.03
N SER A 75 2.74 -8.21 -18.32
CA SER A 75 2.76 -7.17 -19.37
C SER A 75 1.41 -6.48 -19.51
N THR A 76 0.33 -7.26 -19.49
CA THR A 76 -1.06 -6.77 -19.49
C THR A 76 -1.35 -5.95 -18.23
N ALA A 77 -0.80 -6.32 -17.06
CA ALA A 77 -0.94 -5.50 -15.85
C ALA A 77 -0.14 -4.19 -15.97
N TYR A 78 1.08 -4.22 -16.52
CA TYR A 78 1.83 -2.99 -16.82
C TYR A 78 1.09 -2.07 -17.79
N ARG A 79 0.45 -2.60 -18.85
CA ARG A 79 -0.37 -1.81 -19.78
C ARG A 79 -1.59 -1.19 -19.10
N LEU A 80 -2.37 -1.94 -18.31
CA LEU A 80 -3.61 -1.42 -17.73
C LEU A 80 -3.39 -0.23 -16.76
N PHE A 81 -2.27 -0.22 -16.05
CA PHE A 81 -1.90 0.87 -15.14
C PHE A 81 -1.05 1.96 -15.82
N HIS A 82 -0.83 1.90 -17.14
CA HIS A 82 -0.01 2.89 -17.85
C HIS A 82 -0.71 4.26 -17.96
N LEU A 83 0.08 5.33 -18.09
CA LEU A 83 -0.42 6.71 -18.16
C LEU A 83 -1.43 6.90 -19.30
N ASP A 84 -1.18 6.31 -20.47
CA ASP A 84 -2.08 6.39 -21.64
C ASP A 84 -3.51 5.90 -21.32
N VAL A 85 -3.66 4.94 -20.40
CA VAL A 85 -4.97 4.44 -19.95
C VAL A 85 -5.67 5.45 -19.06
N LEU A 86 -4.92 6.09 -18.15
CA LEU A 86 -5.44 7.18 -17.31
C LEU A 86 -5.84 8.39 -18.16
N GLU A 87 -5.05 8.73 -19.19
CA GLU A 87 -5.41 9.77 -20.17
C GLU A 87 -6.65 9.37 -20.99
N GLN A 88 -6.73 8.13 -21.49
CA GLN A 88 -7.91 7.63 -22.22
C GLN A 88 -9.18 7.68 -21.34
N ILE A 89 -9.07 7.31 -20.06
CA ILE A 89 -10.17 7.44 -19.09
C ILE A 89 -10.52 8.93 -18.90
N TYR A 90 -9.54 9.80 -18.66
CA TYR A 90 -9.77 11.23 -18.43
C TYR A 90 -10.47 11.94 -19.60
N GLN A 91 -10.10 11.61 -20.85
CA GLN A 91 -10.80 12.14 -22.03
C GLN A 91 -12.25 11.62 -22.12
N SER A 92 -12.53 10.39 -21.66
CA SER A 92 -13.91 9.86 -21.60
C SER A 92 -14.74 10.40 -20.42
N GLU A 93 -14.10 10.76 -19.31
CA GLU A 93 -14.74 11.37 -18.13
C GLU A 93 -15.32 12.75 -18.46
N LEU A 94 -14.70 13.48 -19.39
CA LEU A 94 -15.21 14.74 -19.95
C LEU A 94 -16.59 14.58 -20.62
N GLU A 95 -16.93 13.38 -21.10
CA GLU A 95 -18.22 13.05 -21.70
C GLU A 95 -19.16 12.33 -20.72
N ASN A 96 -18.64 11.58 -19.74
CA ASN A 96 -19.44 10.77 -18.81
C ASN A 96 -18.70 10.46 -17.49
N ASN A 97 -19.16 11.07 -16.38
CA ASN A 97 -18.62 10.87 -15.01
C ASN A 97 -18.98 9.50 -14.39
N LYS A 98 -18.68 8.40 -15.10
CA LYS A 98 -18.94 7.01 -14.69
C LYS A 98 -17.66 6.20 -14.45
N MET A 99 -16.52 6.73 -14.86
CA MET A 99 -15.24 6.02 -14.85
C MET A 99 -14.32 6.50 -13.72
N GLN A 100 -14.70 7.55 -13.01
CA GLN A 100 -13.97 8.19 -11.93
C GLN A 100 -13.47 7.21 -10.85
N SER A 101 -14.30 6.24 -10.48
CA SER A 101 -13.89 5.17 -9.55
C SER A 101 -12.76 4.30 -10.10
N LEU A 102 -12.79 3.98 -11.39
CA LEU A 102 -11.73 3.24 -12.08
C LEU A 102 -10.48 4.11 -12.25
N PHE A 103 -10.62 5.39 -12.61
CA PHE A 103 -9.50 6.34 -12.69
C PHE A 103 -8.75 6.41 -11.36
N VAL A 104 -9.46 6.67 -10.26
CA VAL A 104 -8.87 6.78 -8.92
C VAL A 104 -8.27 5.44 -8.47
N TYR A 105 -8.95 4.32 -8.75
CA TYR A 105 -8.42 2.98 -8.44
C TYR A 105 -7.10 2.68 -9.18
N LEU A 106 -7.03 2.98 -10.48
CA LEU A 106 -5.81 2.75 -11.26
C LEU A 106 -4.69 3.71 -10.85
N PHE A 107 -4.98 5.01 -10.70
CA PHE A 107 -4.00 6.02 -10.28
C PHE A 107 -3.39 5.70 -8.91
N VAL A 108 -4.22 5.50 -7.88
CA VAL A 108 -3.75 5.33 -6.49
C VAL A 108 -3.07 3.98 -6.26
N LEU A 109 -3.38 2.95 -7.07
CA LEU A 109 -2.64 1.69 -7.01
C LEU A 109 -1.38 1.70 -7.88
N GLU A 110 -1.33 2.43 -9.00
CA GLU A 110 -0.06 2.57 -9.72
C GLU A 110 0.96 3.36 -8.90
N ASP A 111 0.54 4.42 -8.19
CA ASP A 111 1.35 5.08 -7.15
C ASP A 111 1.97 4.06 -6.19
N LEU A 112 1.16 3.12 -5.69
CA LEU A 112 1.54 2.08 -4.72
C LEU A 112 2.53 1.05 -5.29
N PHE A 113 2.67 0.95 -6.62
CA PHE A 113 3.62 0.04 -7.27
C PHE A 113 4.86 0.78 -7.79
N ASP A 114 4.69 1.97 -8.37
CA ASP A 114 5.78 2.74 -8.96
C ASP A 114 6.73 3.32 -7.90
N PHE A 115 6.28 3.61 -6.68
CA PHE A 115 7.18 4.04 -5.61
C PHE A 115 8.25 2.99 -5.26
N TYR A 116 8.01 1.71 -5.54
CA TYR A 116 9.01 0.64 -5.46
C TYR A 116 9.83 0.51 -6.75
N LEU A 117 9.16 0.51 -7.91
CA LEU A 117 9.74 0.14 -9.21
C LEU A 117 10.55 1.25 -9.88
N ASN A 118 10.26 2.52 -9.59
CA ASN A 118 10.87 3.65 -10.28
C ASN A 118 12.11 4.15 -9.53
N CYS A 119 13.23 4.28 -10.23
CA CYS A 119 14.51 4.68 -9.62
C CYS A 119 14.66 6.19 -9.39
N ASN A 120 13.84 7.02 -10.06
CA ASN A 120 14.02 8.47 -10.10
C ASN A 120 13.21 9.23 -9.04
N ILE A 121 12.29 8.55 -8.33
CA ILE A 121 11.40 9.18 -7.34
C ILE A 121 12.15 9.52 -6.05
N PHE A 122 12.01 10.77 -5.58
CA PHE A 122 12.58 11.23 -4.32
C PHE A 122 11.91 10.58 -3.10
N TYR A 123 12.67 10.44 -2.02
CA TYR A 123 12.24 9.83 -0.76
C TYR A 123 10.88 10.35 -0.24
N LYS A 124 10.69 11.68 -0.22
CA LYS A 124 9.45 12.31 0.27
C LYS A 124 8.24 11.87 -0.56
N GLU A 125 8.41 11.85 -1.88
CA GLU A 125 7.35 11.47 -2.81
C GLU A 125 7.01 9.98 -2.71
N ARG A 126 8.01 9.10 -2.49
CA ARG A 126 7.74 7.66 -2.22
C ARG A 126 6.87 7.46 -0.99
N ILE A 127 7.12 8.19 0.09
CA ILE A 127 6.25 8.16 1.29
C ILE A 127 4.86 8.67 0.93
N ILE A 128 4.75 9.76 0.16
CA ILE A 128 3.46 10.32 -0.25
C ILE A 128 2.66 9.29 -1.05
N MET A 129 3.24 8.70 -2.10
CA MET A 129 2.60 7.68 -2.95
C MET A 129 2.17 6.44 -2.16
N ALA A 130 3.08 5.86 -1.36
CA ALA A 130 2.79 4.67 -0.57
C ALA A 130 1.69 4.91 0.46
N MET A 131 1.77 6.01 1.20
CA MET A 131 0.79 6.34 2.24
C MET A 131 -0.53 6.84 1.64
N ARG A 132 -0.52 7.41 0.43
CA ARG A 132 -1.72 7.76 -0.34
C ARG A 132 -2.51 6.50 -0.66
N GLY A 133 -1.83 5.47 -1.17
CA GLY A 133 -2.40 4.12 -1.34
C GLY A 133 -2.92 3.52 -0.03
N TYR A 134 -2.11 3.55 1.03
CA TYR A 134 -2.51 3.03 2.35
C TYR A 134 -3.78 3.70 2.90
N PHE A 135 -3.82 5.04 2.95
CA PHE A 135 -4.96 5.78 3.48
C PHE A 135 -6.21 5.64 2.60
N PHE A 136 -6.05 5.68 1.28
CA PHE A 136 -7.17 5.46 0.35
C PHE A 136 -7.82 4.09 0.57
N LEU A 137 -7.03 3.02 0.64
CA LEU A 137 -7.53 1.66 0.85
C LEU A 137 -8.23 1.49 2.20
N ASN A 138 -7.68 2.06 3.28
CA ASN A 138 -8.31 2.01 4.61
C ASN A 138 -9.62 2.83 4.64
N ILE A 139 -9.64 4.05 4.09
CA ILE A 139 -10.85 4.88 4.04
C ILE A 139 -11.93 4.23 3.16
N TRP A 140 -11.55 3.56 2.07
CA TRP A 140 -12.48 2.80 1.23
C TRP A 140 -13.08 1.60 1.97
N ALA A 141 -12.29 0.87 2.76
CA ALA A 141 -12.81 -0.20 3.63
C ALA A 141 -13.80 0.37 4.68
N GLU A 142 -13.41 1.42 5.42
CA GLU A 142 -14.27 2.07 6.41
C GLU A 142 -15.59 2.59 5.81
N TYR A 143 -15.57 3.09 4.58
CA TYR A 143 -16.76 3.50 3.85
C TYR A 143 -17.73 2.33 3.60
N ILE A 144 -17.23 1.18 3.13
CA ILE A 144 -18.07 0.00 2.87
C ILE A 144 -18.64 -0.60 4.17
N GLU A 145 -17.86 -0.62 5.26
CA GLU A 145 -18.36 -1.03 6.58
C GLU A 145 -19.45 -0.09 7.09
N SER A 146 -19.24 1.23 6.95
CA SER A 146 -20.22 2.24 7.36
C SER A 146 -21.50 2.20 6.50
N ALA A 147 -21.37 1.97 5.20
CA ALA A 147 -22.51 1.79 4.29
C ALA A 147 -23.32 0.53 4.63
N ASN A 148 -22.67 -0.55 5.11
CA ASN A 148 -23.38 -1.72 5.61
C ASN A 148 -24.20 -1.39 6.88
N GLN A 149 -23.65 -0.59 7.80
CA GLN A 149 -24.37 -0.17 9.01
C GLN A 149 -25.58 0.72 8.69
N LEU A 150 -25.42 1.69 7.76
CA LEU A 150 -26.48 2.64 7.39
C LEU A 150 -27.57 2.02 6.51
N TYR A 151 -27.20 1.18 5.56
CA TYR A 151 -28.11 0.57 4.57
C TYR A 151 -28.36 -0.92 4.82
N ASN A 152 -28.10 -1.37 6.05
CA ASN A 152 -28.43 -2.67 6.64
C ASN A 152 -28.44 -3.85 5.64
N SER A 153 -27.26 -4.43 5.38
CA SER A 153 -27.04 -5.62 4.53
C SER A 153 -27.16 -5.45 3.00
N ILE A 154 -27.15 -4.21 2.47
CA ILE A 154 -26.88 -3.97 1.04
C ILE A 154 -25.38 -4.08 0.69
N PHE A 155 -24.50 -3.60 1.57
CA PHE A 155 -23.05 -3.52 1.34
C PHE A 155 -22.29 -4.55 2.18
N PHE A 156 -21.24 -5.18 1.63
CA PHE A 156 -20.37 -6.09 2.38
C PHE A 156 -18.91 -6.01 1.91
N ILE A 157 -17.93 -5.98 2.82
CA ILE A 157 -16.49 -6.11 2.48
C ILE A 157 -16.18 -7.39 1.68
N SER A 158 -16.95 -8.46 1.90
CA SER A 158 -16.81 -9.72 1.16
C SER A 158 -17.28 -9.66 -0.30
N LYS A 159 -18.08 -8.64 -0.69
CA LYS A 159 -18.69 -8.50 -2.03
C LYS A 159 -18.34 -7.20 -2.75
N ASN A 160 -18.19 -6.09 -2.02
CA ASN A 160 -18.15 -4.73 -2.56
C ASN A 160 -16.79 -4.02 -2.45
N PHE A 161 -15.83 -4.68 -1.83
CA PHE A 161 -14.44 -4.25 -1.69
C PHE A 161 -13.52 -5.27 -2.36
N ILE A 162 -12.23 -4.95 -2.52
CA ILE A 162 -11.20 -5.91 -2.97
C ILE A 162 -11.07 -7.10 -2.01
N SER A 163 -10.44 -8.20 -2.44
CA SER A 163 -10.27 -9.35 -1.55
C SER A 163 -9.42 -9.01 -0.31
N PRO A 164 -9.69 -9.59 0.88
CA PRO A 164 -8.90 -9.34 2.08
C PRO A 164 -7.41 -9.66 1.91
N GLN A 165 -7.09 -10.64 1.06
CA GLN A 165 -5.72 -10.97 0.65
C GLN A 165 -5.08 -9.82 -0.13
N SER A 166 -5.81 -9.24 -1.10
CA SER A 166 -5.33 -8.09 -1.88
C SER A 166 -5.13 -6.87 -1.00
N PHE A 167 -6.09 -6.57 -0.13
CA PHE A 167 -6.01 -5.47 0.83
C PHE A 167 -4.78 -5.58 1.73
N LYS A 168 -4.59 -6.72 2.41
CA LYS A 168 -3.42 -6.95 3.29
C LYS A 168 -2.10 -6.84 2.52
N MET A 169 -2.04 -7.38 1.31
CA MET A 169 -0.85 -7.31 0.46
C MET A 169 -0.54 -5.85 0.03
N PHE A 170 -1.56 -5.07 -0.35
CA PHE A 170 -1.39 -3.66 -0.69
C PHE A 170 -1.02 -2.78 0.51
N THR A 171 -1.65 -2.95 1.67
CA THR A 171 -1.26 -2.19 2.87
C THR A 171 0.15 -2.56 3.33
N SER A 172 0.53 -3.85 3.28
CA SER A 172 1.87 -4.29 3.66
C SER A 172 2.99 -3.79 2.74
N LEU A 173 2.71 -3.45 1.47
CA LEU A 173 3.67 -2.75 0.62
C LEU A 173 3.99 -1.34 1.16
N ALA A 174 2.97 -0.59 1.57
CA ALA A 174 3.17 0.74 2.16
C ALA A 174 3.78 0.68 3.58
N GLU A 175 3.34 -0.26 4.41
CA GLU A 175 3.92 -0.50 5.74
C GLU A 175 5.41 -0.86 5.65
N SER A 176 5.77 -1.78 4.76
CA SER A 176 7.16 -2.21 4.57
C SER A 176 8.08 -1.12 4.04
N LEU A 177 7.58 -0.15 3.26
CA LEU A 177 8.34 1.06 2.92
C LEU A 177 8.78 1.81 4.18
N ILE A 178 7.83 2.13 5.06
CA ILE A 178 8.11 2.95 6.24
C ILE A 178 8.99 2.16 7.23
N LEU A 179 8.77 0.86 7.37
CA LEU A 179 9.65 -0.02 8.15
C LEU A 179 11.08 -0.07 7.59
N LEU A 180 11.27 -0.17 6.26
CA LEU A 180 12.60 -0.16 5.63
C LEU A 180 13.32 1.17 5.90
N ILE A 181 12.60 2.28 5.76
CA ILE A 181 13.08 3.64 6.05
C ILE A 181 13.54 3.77 7.50
N ILE A 182 12.71 3.35 8.46
CA ILE A 182 13.03 3.39 9.89
C ILE A 182 14.22 2.46 10.21
N SER A 183 14.23 1.27 9.63
CA SER A 183 15.29 0.28 9.87
C SER A 183 16.64 0.73 9.35
N TYR A 184 16.70 1.33 8.16
CA TYR A 184 17.96 1.88 7.65
C TYR A 184 18.42 3.10 8.47
N ARG A 185 17.49 3.98 8.93
CA ARG A 185 17.84 5.09 9.84
C ARG A 185 18.35 4.62 11.20
N LYS A 186 17.71 3.61 11.83
CA LYS A 186 18.05 3.12 13.18
C LYS A 186 19.24 2.14 13.21
N PHE A 187 19.30 1.17 12.28
CA PHE A 187 20.25 0.04 12.34
C PHE A 187 21.36 0.09 11.29
N TYR A 188 21.19 0.85 10.21
CA TYR A 188 22.12 0.86 9.06
C TYR A 188 22.49 2.26 8.58
N SER A 189 22.58 3.25 9.48
CA SER A 189 22.70 4.69 9.15
C SER A 189 23.89 5.08 8.25
N LEU A 190 24.94 4.24 8.21
CA LEU A 190 26.12 4.38 7.33
C LEU A 190 25.87 3.91 5.89
N TYR A 191 24.79 3.16 5.64
CA TYR A 191 24.39 2.63 4.35
C TYR A 191 23.12 3.36 3.87
N PRO A 192 23.12 4.02 2.70
CA PRO A 192 21.89 4.57 2.16
C PRO A 192 20.90 3.44 1.85
N LEU A 193 19.61 3.69 2.12
CA LEU A 193 18.53 2.79 1.73
C LEU A 193 18.45 2.77 0.21
N TYR A 194 18.85 1.65 -0.37
CA TYR A 194 18.59 1.36 -1.76
C TYR A 194 17.26 0.59 -1.86
N LEU A 195 16.15 1.33 -1.83
CA LEU A 195 14.77 0.81 -1.82
C LEU A 195 14.47 -0.07 -3.01
N TRP A 196 14.94 0.38 -4.17
CA TRP A 196 14.87 -0.44 -5.36
C TRP A 196 15.88 -1.59 -5.18
N LYS A 197 17.11 -1.42 -4.63
CA LYS A 197 18.16 -2.48 -4.60
C LYS A 197 17.87 -3.83 -3.92
N HIS A 198 16.80 -3.97 -3.15
CA HIS A 198 16.17 -5.29 -2.97
C HIS A 198 15.39 -5.69 -4.26
N GLY A 199 16.05 -5.53 -5.43
CA GLY A 199 15.44 -5.27 -6.76
C GLY A 199 16.04 -4.09 -7.63
N ILE A 200 17.35 -3.76 -7.51
CA ILE A 200 18.26 -2.76 -8.20
C ILE A 200 18.81 -1.37 -7.62
N GLN A 201 18.12 -0.23 -7.32
CA GLN A 201 18.80 1.09 -6.91
C GLN A 201 18.21 2.09 -5.81
N ILE A 202 18.38 3.44 -5.91
CA ILE A 202 18.75 4.43 -4.81
C ILE A 202 20.00 5.28 -5.21
N GLN A 203 19.90 6.59 -5.50
CA GLN A 203 21.04 7.49 -5.83
C GLN A 203 21.70 8.13 -4.58
N LYS A 204 22.90 8.71 -4.78
CA LYS A 204 23.73 9.31 -3.73
C LYS A 204 23.25 10.70 -3.28
N GLU A 205 22.28 10.74 -2.37
CA GLU A 205 22.32 11.75 -1.31
C GLU A 205 22.81 11.10 -0.01
N LYS A 206 23.57 11.85 0.80
CA LYS A 206 24.00 11.38 2.12
C LYS A 206 22.79 11.28 3.04
N THR A 207 22.93 10.51 4.12
CA THR A 207 21.99 10.45 5.24
C THR A 207 21.96 11.73 6.10
N SER A 208 21.93 12.91 5.48
CA SER A 208 21.30 14.10 6.07
C SER A 208 19.81 13.78 6.18
N ALA A 209 19.37 13.46 7.40
CA ALA A 209 18.12 12.78 7.64
C ALA A 209 16.92 13.49 6.99
N SER A 210 16.01 12.69 6.42
CA SER A 210 14.61 13.00 6.65
C SER A 210 14.40 12.97 8.15
N ASP A 211 14.28 14.15 8.74
CA ASP A 211 13.79 14.33 10.09
C ASP A 211 12.42 13.63 10.25
N ASP A 212 12.05 13.29 11.49
CA ASP A 212 10.76 12.66 11.76
C ASP A 212 9.60 13.61 11.40
N ASN A 213 9.83 14.93 11.51
CA ASN A 213 8.96 15.98 10.98
C ASN A 213 8.74 15.85 9.46
N ALA A 214 9.78 15.54 8.68
CA ALA A 214 9.67 15.40 7.22
C ALA A 214 8.96 14.09 6.80
N ILE A 215 9.05 13.02 7.62
CA ILE A 215 8.22 11.81 7.47
C ILE A 215 6.77 12.15 7.80
N TYR A 216 6.52 12.84 8.92
CA TYR A 216 5.19 13.23 9.36
C TYR A 216 4.48 14.13 8.33
N ASP A 217 5.17 15.13 7.77
CA ASP A 217 4.62 15.99 6.73
C ASP A 217 4.31 15.25 5.42
N ALA A 218 5.12 14.23 5.06
CA ALA A 218 4.84 13.36 3.92
C ALA A 218 3.59 12.49 4.16
N ILE A 219 3.47 11.87 5.34
CA ILE A 219 2.28 11.12 5.78
C ILE A 219 1.04 12.03 5.81
N LYS A 220 1.17 13.26 6.30
CA LYS A 220 0.10 14.27 6.37
C LYS A 220 -0.35 14.73 4.99
N THR A 221 0.59 14.92 4.05
CA THR A 221 0.28 15.21 2.63
C THR A 221 -0.46 14.03 2.00
N ALA A 222 0.03 12.81 2.16
CA ALA A 222 -0.62 11.59 1.69
C ALA A 222 -2.04 11.40 2.21
N TYR A 223 -2.28 11.68 3.49
CA TYR A 223 -3.61 11.65 4.08
C TYR A 223 -4.54 12.70 3.44
N ASN A 224 -4.06 13.93 3.29
CA ASN A 224 -4.84 15.00 2.66
C ASN A 224 -5.22 14.65 1.22
N ASP A 225 -4.27 14.14 0.42
CA ASP A 225 -4.51 13.64 -0.94
C ASP A 225 -5.56 12.53 -0.94
N ALA A 226 -5.41 11.50 -0.11
CA ALA A 226 -6.36 10.40 -0.01
C ALA A 226 -7.77 10.92 0.33
N THR A 227 -7.92 11.85 1.28
CA THR A 227 -9.24 12.46 1.56
C THR A 227 -9.76 13.30 0.40
N ARG A 228 -8.90 13.88 -0.45
CA ARG A 228 -9.31 14.65 -1.63
C ARG A 228 -9.92 13.73 -2.68
N PHE A 229 -9.28 12.60 -3.00
CA PHE A 229 -9.85 11.58 -3.91
C PHE A 229 -11.19 11.05 -3.39
N ILE A 230 -11.26 10.71 -2.10
CA ILE A 230 -12.47 10.23 -1.43
C ILE A 230 -13.61 11.27 -1.50
N LYS A 231 -13.31 12.57 -1.28
CA LYS A 231 -14.28 13.66 -1.45
C LYS A 231 -14.74 13.84 -2.90
N THR A 232 -13.84 13.70 -3.88
CA THR A 232 -14.17 13.76 -5.31
C THR A 232 -15.14 12.65 -5.72
N LEU A 233 -15.02 11.47 -5.13
CA LEU A 233 -15.92 10.31 -5.29
C LEU A 233 -17.25 10.43 -4.50
N GLU A 234 -17.55 11.62 -3.97
CA GLU A 234 -18.74 11.94 -3.14
C GLU A 234 -18.86 11.12 -1.82
N ILE A 235 -17.79 10.44 -1.40
CA ILE A 235 -17.78 9.67 -0.15
C ILE A 235 -17.79 10.62 1.06
N LYS A 236 -18.88 10.56 1.82
CA LYS A 236 -18.99 11.27 3.11
C LYS A 236 -18.17 10.54 4.17
N LEU A 237 -17.01 11.10 4.51
CA LEU A 237 -16.25 10.73 5.70
C LEU A 237 -17.11 10.95 6.96
N LEU A 238 -17.59 9.86 7.57
CA LEU A 238 -18.48 9.90 8.74
C LEU A 238 -17.82 10.43 10.02
N ASN A 239 -16.49 10.50 10.04
CA ASN A 239 -15.73 11.18 11.06
C ASN A 239 -14.62 12.01 10.41
N ASN A 240 -14.47 13.27 10.84
CA ASN A 240 -13.21 14.00 10.67
C ASN A 240 -12.16 13.39 11.60
N LYS A 241 -11.66 12.20 11.25
CA LYS A 241 -10.55 11.56 11.95
C LYS A 241 -9.35 12.50 11.86
N ILE A 242 -8.92 13.02 13.02
CA ILE A 242 -7.65 13.74 13.16
C ILE A 242 -6.56 12.86 12.54
N ILE A 243 -5.67 13.47 11.73
CA ILE A 243 -4.54 12.80 11.07
C ILE A 243 -3.93 11.81 12.06
N PRO A 244 -3.94 10.49 11.78
CA PRO A 244 -3.74 9.49 12.81
C PRO A 244 -2.34 9.66 13.40
N HIS A 245 -2.27 10.07 14.68
CA HIS A 245 -1.00 10.24 15.39
C HIS A 245 -0.11 9.03 15.12
N PHE A 246 1.03 9.30 14.50
CA PHE A 246 1.97 8.31 14.04
C PHE A 246 2.92 8.01 15.19
N TYR A 247 2.95 6.75 15.62
CA TYR A 247 3.76 6.33 16.75
C TYR A 247 4.51 5.05 16.38
N ILE A 248 5.83 5.18 16.22
CA ILE A 248 6.71 4.05 15.92
C ILE A 248 6.98 3.31 17.23
N SER A 249 6.00 2.53 17.68
CA SER A 249 6.23 1.51 18.71
C SER A 249 7.07 0.39 18.08
N THR A 250 8.39 0.47 18.23
CA THR A 250 9.27 -0.68 17.98
C THR A 250 9.09 -1.69 19.12
N SER A 251 7.96 -2.38 19.12
CA SER A 251 7.79 -3.62 19.88
C SER A 251 8.78 -4.65 19.33
N CYS A 252 9.92 -4.75 20.00
CA CYS A 252 10.96 -5.70 19.67
C CYS A 252 10.48 -7.10 20.03
N GLN A 253 9.72 -7.73 19.13
CA GLN A 253 9.38 -9.14 19.22
C GLN A 253 10.67 -9.95 19.18
N SER A 254 11.18 -10.27 20.37
CA SER A 254 12.42 -10.99 20.54
C SER A 254 12.16 -12.46 20.26
N MET A 255 12.63 -12.92 19.10
CA MET A 255 12.54 -14.33 18.70
C MET A 255 13.46 -15.17 19.61
N ALA A 256 12.91 -15.60 20.74
CA ALA A 256 13.56 -16.51 21.67
C ALA A 256 13.46 -17.93 21.13
N ILE A 257 14.59 -18.52 20.73
CA ILE A 257 14.64 -19.93 20.36
C ILE A 257 14.73 -20.74 21.66
N SER A 258 13.57 -21.04 22.23
CA SER A 258 13.42 -21.98 23.34
C SER A 258 13.85 -23.39 22.90
N ASP A 259 14.65 -24.05 23.76
CA ASP A 259 14.92 -25.49 23.79
C ASP A 259 15.48 -26.26 22.55
N PHE A 260 15.85 -25.61 21.44
CA PHE A 260 16.59 -26.29 20.36
C PHE A 260 18.10 -26.52 20.62
N LEU A 261 18.68 -25.94 21.68
CA LEU A 261 20.12 -26.06 22.00
C LEU A 261 20.50 -27.27 22.89
N LYS A 262 19.73 -28.38 22.85
CA LYS A 262 19.99 -29.57 23.68
C LYS A 262 20.47 -30.82 22.93
N ASN A 263 20.29 -30.90 21.61
CA ASN A 263 20.88 -31.95 20.78
C ASN A 263 21.67 -31.29 19.66
N SER A 264 22.95 -31.64 19.53
CA SER A 264 23.79 -31.26 18.40
C SER A 264 23.57 -32.21 17.22
N ASP A 265 24.14 -31.83 16.06
CA ASP A 265 24.48 -32.73 14.96
C ASP A 265 23.35 -33.25 14.06
N ASP A 266 22.30 -32.44 13.85
CA ASP A 266 21.38 -32.60 12.70
C ASP A 266 21.20 -31.29 11.89
N VAL A 267 20.83 -31.43 10.61
CA VAL A 267 20.80 -30.32 9.63
C VAL A 267 19.63 -29.37 9.89
N PHE A 268 19.87 -28.07 9.71
CA PHE A 268 18.87 -27.01 9.87
C PHE A 268 17.79 -27.09 8.77
N ASP A 269 16.68 -27.76 9.07
CA ASP A 269 15.54 -27.90 8.16
C ASP A 269 14.60 -26.69 8.27
N ILE A 270 14.44 -25.95 7.18
CA ILE A 270 13.89 -24.58 7.19
C ILE A 270 12.36 -24.55 7.27
N ASP A 271 11.69 -25.64 6.91
CA ASP A 271 10.24 -25.68 6.72
C ASP A 271 9.43 -25.92 8.03
N ASN A 272 10.08 -26.28 9.15
CA ASN A 272 9.43 -26.54 10.44
C ASN A 272 9.33 -25.29 11.34
N VAL A 273 8.39 -24.40 11.00
CA VAL A 273 8.14 -23.10 11.66
C VAL A 273 7.31 -23.23 12.96
N SER A 274 7.21 -24.42 13.56
CA SER A 274 6.23 -24.78 14.60
C SER A 274 6.64 -24.45 16.05
N GLY A 275 7.88 -24.05 16.30
CA GLY A 275 8.45 -23.81 17.64
C GLY A 275 8.87 -22.37 17.93
N LEU A 276 8.09 -21.38 17.48
CA LEU A 276 8.43 -19.95 17.57
C LEU A 276 7.49 -19.20 18.52
N ASP A 277 7.91 -19.03 19.76
CA ASP A 277 7.23 -18.15 20.73
C ASP A 277 7.62 -16.68 20.52
N PHE A 278 6.64 -15.78 20.62
CA PHE A 278 6.79 -14.33 20.41
C PHE A 278 6.67 -13.57 21.73
N ASN A 279 7.81 -13.20 22.34
CA ASN A 279 7.83 -12.31 23.49
C ASN A 279 7.54 -10.87 23.05
N ASN A 280 6.44 -10.29 23.54
CA ASN A 280 5.98 -8.93 23.19
C ASN A 280 6.54 -7.88 24.17
N ASP A 281 7.84 -7.59 24.09
CA ASP A 281 8.44 -6.49 24.85
C ASP A 281 8.09 -5.13 24.21
N GLU A 282 7.07 -4.45 24.75
CA GLU A 282 6.60 -3.15 24.24
C GLU A 282 7.52 -1.98 24.67
N PHE A 283 8.56 -1.71 23.87
CA PHE A 283 9.36 -0.49 24.01
C PHE A 283 8.66 0.74 23.42
N LYS A 284 8.10 1.56 24.33
CA LYS A 284 7.68 2.93 24.01
C LYS A 284 8.90 3.80 23.73
N LEU A 285 8.79 4.65 22.71
CA LEU A 285 9.74 5.73 22.44
C LEU A 285 9.15 7.04 22.99
N ASP A 286 9.93 7.81 23.72
CA ASP A 286 9.39 8.99 24.43
C ASP A 286 8.76 10.04 23.49
N ASN A 287 7.84 10.83 24.05
CA ASN A 287 6.98 11.74 23.29
C ASN A 287 7.78 12.78 22.48
N LEU A 288 7.32 13.07 21.26
CA LEU A 288 7.70 14.27 20.51
C LEU A 288 7.11 15.53 21.18
N ASN A 289 7.68 15.93 22.31
CA ASN A 289 7.19 17.03 23.15
C ASN A 289 8.29 18.01 23.64
N GLU A 290 9.54 17.91 23.15
CA GLU A 290 10.66 18.80 23.56
C GLU A 290 11.26 19.67 22.42
N ILE A 291 10.46 20.09 21.43
CA ILE A 291 10.84 21.19 20.53
C ILE A 291 9.67 22.17 20.33
N LEU A 292 9.33 22.96 21.37
CA LEU A 292 8.54 24.19 21.20
C LEU A 292 8.66 25.20 22.38
N LEU A 293 9.89 25.59 22.70
CA LEU A 293 10.26 26.86 23.37
C LEU A 293 11.52 27.38 22.63
N PRO A 294 11.83 28.69 22.54
CA PRO A 294 11.42 29.82 23.40
C PRO A 294 10.23 30.64 22.84
N VAL A 295 9.70 31.68 23.51
CA VAL A 295 10.16 32.45 24.70
C VAL A 295 9.10 32.41 25.80
#